data_AF-D5WNH7-F1
#
_entry.id   AF-D5WNH7-F1
#
_cell.length_a   1.000
_cell.length_b   1.000
_cell.length_c   1.000
_cell.angle_alpha   90.00
_cell.angle_beta   90.00
_cell.angle_gamma   90.00
#
_symmetry.space_group_name_H-M   'P 1'
#
loop_
_entity.id
_entity.type
_entity.pdbx_description
1 polymer ?
#
loop_
_entity_poly.entity_id
_entity_poly.type
_entity_poly.pdbx_seq_one_letter_code
_entity_poly.pdbx_strand_id
1 'polypeptide(L)'
;MSDTPKTKEPQGSGDPSTDRTSSTQLSVDVDRCERLVAHAARIGVPVRDADIDAIRSARRSLETGVMSAPIRSALHAAMNRIACAVQYPDPRIVEDLDRCGDLVSHAAQMGKPLSESDIACLSVARAARQELAWNAMTEAIFYAGMSRIARAVAPIIAETASAQARKGARLAIKAYTWASFGLAFLVVSLSCLLFVVNQISADVSKVVEQNDAAALSMHNLLQAHRASIIAAKDGGEDALLQLQNSQLALQIKQLLQQFATNNRQLYADVKRTEAIRQFFFIGEADSPYKPKCIATGASADKRSGGINVNLGRTPIAASKAGNKADPTTADWNCDPDSRRRALEVDLPLLATDSSKEAGSTKPERAWRPEDVVEQGFQKIAVYQDIRAMATNDRDVILAFVGAITSFLLPVLYAWLGACAAILRQLNADTSASLFHPEHSVVANRAHITTAVIVGISIGLFSKLLDQGIEFSPLAVAFVGGYASDKFFAFVDRLVSAIFPARVHVRGESAACVAPKRQQTRMDTAKAPQ
;
A
#
# COMPACT_ATOMS: atom_id res chain seq x y z
N MET A 1 8.42 -49.57 -91.60
CA MET A 1 7.57 -50.41 -90.73
C MET A 1 8.46 -50.98 -89.66
N SER A 2 8.30 -50.48 -88.42
CA SER A 2 8.57 -51.13 -87.14
C SER A 2 8.46 -50.07 -86.05
N ASP A 3 7.24 -49.90 -85.54
CA ASP A 3 6.88 -49.03 -84.42
C ASP A 3 7.28 -49.68 -83.09
N THR A 4 8.01 -48.96 -82.26
CA THR A 4 8.28 -49.29 -80.86
C THR A 4 7.42 -48.42 -79.92
N PRO A 5 6.79 -48.97 -78.87
CA PRO A 5 5.89 -48.24 -77.99
C PRO A 5 6.65 -47.42 -76.94
N LYS A 6 6.28 -46.13 -76.82
CA LYS A 6 6.71 -45.25 -75.72
C LYS A 6 5.94 -45.57 -74.44
N THR A 7 6.65 -46.00 -73.41
CA THR A 7 6.14 -46.14 -72.03
C THR A 7 5.97 -44.75 -71.41
N LYS A 8 4.74 -44.43 -70.98
CA LYS A 8 4.37 -43.20 -70.27
C LYS A 8 4.66 -43.37 -68.77
N GLU A 9 5.54 -42.54 -68.21
CA GLU A 9 5.67 -42.35 -66.76
C GLU A 9 4.45 -41.60 -66.20
N PRO A 10 3.90 -41.99 -65.03
CA PRO A 10 2.86 -41.22 -64.36
C PRO A 10 3.47 -40.06 -63.58
N GLN A 11 3.30 -38.83 -64.09
CA GLN A 11 3.45 -37.60 -63.30
C GLN A 11 2.31 -37.52 -62.27
N GLY A 12 2.60 -37.90 -61.03
CA GLY A 12 1.73 -37.63 -59.88
C GLY A 12 1.88 -36.19 -59.41
N SER A 13 0.84 -35.39 -59.59
CA SER A 13 0.71 -34.05 -58.99
C SER A 13 0.45 -34.18 -57.49
N GLY A 14 1.51 -34.09 -56.68
CA GLY A 14 1.42 -34.01 -55.22
C GLY A 14 0.97 -32.61 -54.79
N ASP A 15 -0.15 -32.55 -54.10
CA ASP A 15 -0.76 -31.32 -53.58
C ASP A 15 0.07 -30.83 -52.36
N PRO A 16 0.76 -29.67 -52.41
CA PRO A 16 1.72 -29.23 -51.39
C PRO A 16 1.08 -28.81 -50.05
N SER A 17 -0.25 -28.90 -49.94
CA SER A 17 -1.02 -28.54 -48.75
C SER A 17 -1.06 -29.65 -47.69
N THR A 18 -0.89 -30.93 -48.08
CA THR A 18 -0.93 -32.09 -47.16
C THR A 18 0.40 -32.33 -46.42
N ASP A 19 1.52 -31.83 -46.95
CA ASP A 19 2.85 -32.07 -46.35
C ASP A 19 3.12 -31.19 -45.12
N ARG A 20 2.58 -29.96 -45.07
CA ARG A 20 2.81 -29.05 -43.93
C ARG A 20 2.17 -29.55 -42.64
N THR A 21 0.99 -30.18 -42.71
CA THR A 21 0.30 -30.73 -41.53
C THR A 21 1.02 -31.96 -40.97
N SER A 22 1.61 -32.79 -41.83
CA SER A 22 2.36 -33.99 -41.41
C SER A 22 3.67 -33.68 -40.69
N SER A 23 4.41 -32.66 -41.14
CA SER A 23 5.66 -32.21 -40.51
C SER A 23 5.43 -31.62 -39.11
N THR A 24 4.35 -30.85 -38.96
CA THR A 24 3.95 -30.25 -37.68
C THR A 24 3.57 -31.34 -36.68
N GLN A 25 2.74 -32.31 -37.08
CA GLN A 25 2.34 -33.41 -36.21
C GLN A 25 3.55 -34.26 -35.77
N LEU A 26 4.50 -34.52 -36.66
CA LEU A 26 5.69 -35.28 -36.31
C LEU A 26 6.56 -34.56 -35.27
N SER A 27 6.73 -33.24 -35.39
CA SER A 27 7.50 -32.47 -34.40
C SER A 27 6.91 -32.61 -33.00
N VAL A 28 5.57 -32.56 -32.89
CA VAL A 28 4.83 -32.77 -31.63
C VAL A 28 5.05 -34.19 -31.09
N ASP A 29 5.06 -35.19 -31.97
CA ASP A 29 5.26 -36.60 -31.58
C ASP A 29 6.70 -36.87 -31.10
N VAL A 30 7.72 -36.27 -31.74
CA VAL A 30 9.12 -36.36 -31.31
C VAL A 30 9.29 -35.70 -29.93
N ASP A 31 8.78 -34.48 -29.74
CA ASP A 31 8.84 -33.77 -28.46
C ASP A 31 8.07 -34.53 -27.35
N ARG A 32 6.98 -35.22 -27.70
CA ARG A 32 6.27 -36.11 -26.79
C ARG A 32 7.11 -37.31 -26.39
N CYS A 33 7.80 -37.95 -27.32
CA CYS A 33 8.70 -39.08 -27.03
C CYS A 33 9.87 -38.67 -26.13
N GLU A 34 10.50 -37.51 -26.39
CA GLU A 34 11.58 -36.99 -25.55
C GLU A 34 11.13 -36.73 -24.11
N ARG A 35 9.92 -36.17 -23.93
CA ARG A 35 9.31 -36.02 -22.60
C ARG A 35 9.04 -37.36 -21.92
N LEU A 36 8.58 -38.37 -22.66
CA LEU A 36 8.37 -39.72 -22.14
C LEU A 36 9.69 -40.38 -21.73
N VAL A 37 10.76 -40.22 -22.50
CA VAL A 37 12.10 -40.73 -22.16
C VAL A 37 12.66 -40.01 -20.93
N ALA A 38 12.54 -38.69 -20.86
CA ALA A 38 12.96 -37.91 -19.69
C ALA A 38 12.12 -38.27 -18.44
N HIS A 39 10.85 -38.65 -18.63
CA HIS A 39 10.02 -39.16 -17.55
C HIS A 39 10.46 -40.56 -17.12
N ALA A 40 10.65 -41.49 -18.07
CA ALA A 40 11.17 -42.84 -17.84
C ALA A 40 12.47 -42.83 -17.04
N ALA A 41 13.41 -41.94 -17.41
CA ALA A 41 14.67 -41.76 -16.70
C ALA A 41 14.48 -41.28 -15.25
N ARG A 42 13.50 -40.38 -15.00
CA ARG A 42 13.17 -39.92 -13.64
C ARG A 42 12.54 -41.00 -12.78
N ILE A 43 11.74 -41.88 -13.36
CA ILE A 43 11.11 -43.01 -12.66
C ILE A 43 11.98 -44.27 -12.61
N GLY A 44 13.15 -44.25 -13.27
CA GLY A 44 14.09 -45.38 -13.31
C GLY A 44 13.70 -46.51 -14.26
N VAL A 45 12.76 -46.27 -15.19
CA VAL A 45 12.37 -47.26 -16.21
C VAL A 45 13.45 -47.30 -17.29
N PRO A 46 14.11 -48.46 -17.53
CA PRO A 46 15.12 -48.58 -18.57
C PRO A 46 14.45 -48.46 -19.94
N VAL A 47 14.83 -47.42 -20.69
CA VAL A 47 14.44 -47.28 -22.09
C VAL A 47 15.48 -48.00 -22.93
N ARG A 48 15.05 -48.87 -23.84
CA ARG A 48 15.98 -49.60 -24.71
C ARG A 48 16.71 -48.63 -25.64
N ASP A 49 18.00 -48.85 -25.84
CA ASP A 49 18.83 -48.02 -26.71
C ASP A 49 18.25 -47.89 -28.13
N ALA A 50 17.67 -48.98 -28.66
CA ALA A 50 17.00 -48.98 -29.95
C ALA A 50 15.81 -48.01 -30.05
N ASP A 51 15.05 -47.81 -28.96
CA ASP A 51 13.94 -46.85 -28.92
C ASP A 51 14.48 -45.41 -28.84
N ILE A 52 15.57 -45.18 -28.09
CA ILE A 52 16.26 -43.88 -28.03
C ILE A 52 16.85 -43.51 -29.40
N ASP A 53 17.46 -44.47 -30.09
CA ASP A 53 18.05 -44.25 -31.41
C ASP A 53 17.00 -44.01 -32.48
N ALA A 54 15.81 -44.64 -32.37
CA ALA A 54 14.67 -44.33 -33.22
C ALA A 54 14.21 -42.87 -33.06
N ILE A 55 14.13 -42.37 -31.81
CA ILE A 55 13.77 -40.97 -31.52
C ILE A 55 14.85 -40.01 -32.04
N ARG A 56 16.14 -40.27 -31.78
CA ARG A 56 17.25 -39.44 -32.29
C ARG A 56 17.29 -39.42 -33.82
N SER A 57 16.99 -40.54 -34.47
CA SER A 57 16.95 -40.64 -35.93
C SER A 57 15.77 -39.88 -36.52
N ALA A 58 14.61 -39.91 -35.85
CA ALA A 58 13.47 -39.07 -36.22
C ALA A 58 13.76 -37.58 -36.05
N ARG A 59 14.42 -37.17 -34.95
CA ARG A 59 14.84 -35.77 -34.73
C ARG A 59 15.77 -35.26 -35.82
N ARG A 60 16.82 -36.02 -36.14
CA ARG A 60 17.75 -35.67 -37.23
C ARG A 60 17.04 -35.56 -38.58
N SER A 61 16.09 -36.47 -38.86
CA SER A 61 15.30 -36.45 -40.10
C SER A 61 14.36 -35.26 -40.20
N LEU A 62 13.84 -34.78 -39.06
CA LEU A 62 13.02 -33.57 -38.96
C LEU A 62 13.87 -32.32 -39.26
N GLU A 63 15.09 -32.26 -38.73
CA GLU A 63 16.03 -31.16 -38.98
C GLU A 63 16.49 -31.08 -40.44
N THR A 64 16.70 -32.23 -41.10
CA THR A 64 17.07 -32.28 -42.52
C THR A 64 15.88 -32.13 -43.47
N GLY A 65 14.64 -32.10 -42.97
CA GLY A 65 13.42 -32.00 -43.79
C GLY A 65 13.12 -33.24 -44.64
N VAL A 66 13.82 -34.37 -44.42
CA VAL A 66 13.69 -35.61 -45.21
C VAL A 66 13.27 -36.72 -44.27
N MET A 67 11.96 -36.97 -44.19
CA MET A 67 11.41 -38.04 -43.35
C MET A 67 11.02 -39.25 -44.20
N SER A 68 11.69 -40.38 -43.97
CA SER A 68 11.33 -41.64 -44.61
C SER A 68 10.24 -42.38 -43.82
N ALA A 69 9.36 -43.10 -44.54
CA ALA A 69 8.34 -43.97 -43.95
C ALA A 69 8.87 -44.95 -42.88
N PRO A 70 10.03 -45.62 -43.05
CA PRO A 70 10.56 -46.51 -42.01
C PRO A 70 10.91 -45.76 -40.71
N ILE A 71 11.48 -44.56 -40.78
CA ILE A 71 11.83 -43.76 -39.60
C ILE A 71 10.57 -43.36 -38.83
N ARG A 72 9.51 -42.95 -39.53
CA ARG A 72 8.21 -42.64 -38.91
C ARG A 72 7.61 -43.87 -38.22
N SER A 73 7.64 -45.03 -38.86
CA SER A 73 7.13 -46.27 -38.26
C SER A 73 7.93 -46.69 -37.02
N ALA A 74 9.26 -46.54 -37.07
CA ALA A 74 10.14 -46.84 -35.96
C ALA A 74 9.90 -45.88 -34.77
N LEU A 75 9.68 -44.59 -35.05
CA LEU A 75 9.32 -43.60 -34.02
C LEU A 75 8.00 -43.97 -33.33
N HIS A 76 6.94 -44.26 -34.08
CA HIS A 76 5.64 -44.62 -33.47
C HIS A 76 5.72 -45.94 -32.71
N ALA A 77 6.48 -46.92 -33.20
CA ALA A 77 6.71 -48.17 -32.48
C ALA A 77 7.50 -47.94 -31.18
N ALA A 78 8.52 -47.09 -31.21
CA ALA A 78 9.26 -46.68 -30.01
C ALA A 78 8.34 -45.92 -29.04
N MET A 79 7.55 -44.97 -29.53
CA MET A 79 6.59 -44.20 -28.75
C MET A 79 5.59 -45.10 -28.03
N ASN A 80 4.98 -46.07 -28.72
CA ASN A 80 4.02 -46.98 -28.10
C ASN A 80 4.68 -47.87 -27.04
N ARG A 81 5.89 -48.37 -27.29
CA ARG A 81 6.60 -49.24 -26.33
C ARG A 81 7.06 -48.47 -25.11
N ILE A 82 7.59 -47.26 -25.29
CA ILE A 82 7.95 -46.37 -24.18
C ILE A 82 6.68 -45.97 -23.43
N ALA A 83 5.61 -45.58 -24.12
CA ALA A 83 4.35 -45.21 -23.48
C ALA A 83 3.77 -46.35 -22.64
N CYS A 84 3.80 -47.60 -23.14
CA CYS A 84 3.37 -48.77 -22.36
C CYS A 84 4.31 -49.06 -21.18
N ALA A 85 5.62 -48.90 -21.35
CA ALA A 85 6.60 -49.11 -20.27
C ALA A 85 6.55 -48.02 -19.18
N VAL A 86 6.14 -46.80 -19.56
CA VAL A 86 6.06 -45.63 -18.68
C VAL A 86 4.66 -45.45 -18.09
N GLN A 87 3.65 -46.19 -18.58
CA GLN A 87 2.25 -46.04 -18.19
C GLN A 87 1.98 -46.42 -16.73
N TYR A 88 2.92 -47.10 -16.06
CA TYR A 88 2.68 -47.66 -14.74
C TYR A 88 3.98 -47.75 -13.91
N PRO A 89 3.97 -47.28 -12.64
CA PRO A 89 2.85 -46.64 -11.93
C PRO A 89 2.59 -45.19 -12.41
N ASP A 90 1.33 -44.74 -12.29
CA ASP A 90 0.91 -43.35 -12.52
C ASP A 90 1.80 -42.39 -11.68
N PRO A 91 2.27 -41.26 -12.23
CA PRO A 91 2.96 -40.21 -11.48
C PRO A 91 2.30 -39.85 -10.14
N ARG A 92 0.97 -39.91 -10.04
CA ARG A 92 0.24 -39.68 -8.78
C ARG A 92 0.52 -40.74 -7.73
N ILE A 93 0.63 -42.01 -8.12
CA ILE A 93 0.94 -43.12 -7.21
C ILE A 93 2.34 -42.93 -6.62
N VAL A 94 3.29 -42.45 -7.43
CA VAL A 94 4.64 -42.13 -6.98
C VAL A 94 4.61 -41.04 -5.91
N GLU A 95 3.82 -39.99 -6.12
CA GLU A 95 3.63 -38.92 -5.15
C GLU A 95 2.95 -39.41 -3.86
N ASP A 96 1.90 -40.24 -3.99
CA ASP A 96 1.19 -40.84 -2.86
C ASP A 96 2.09 -41.77 -2.03
N LEU A 97 3.03 -42.48 -2.66
CA LEU A 97 3.99 -43.34 -1.99
C LEU A 97 4.96 -42.54 -1.11
N ASP A 98 5.44 -41.41 -1.62
CA ASP A 98 6.31 -40.50 -0.88
C ASP A 98 5.53 -39.84 0.28
N ARG A 99 4.30 -39.36 0.01
CA ARG A 99 3.35 -38.83 0.99
C ARG A 99 3.03 -39.83 2.12
N CYS A 100 2.82 -41.09 1.79
CA CYS A 100 2.60 -42.17 2.76
C CYS A 100 3.87 -42.42 3.61
N GLY A 101 5.05 -42.31 3.01
CA GLY A 101 6.33 -42.32 3.72
C GLY A 101 6.46 -41.22 4.77
N ASP A 102 6.05 -40.00 4.43
CA ASP A 102 6.04 -38.87 5.36
C ASP A 102 5.07 -39.10 6.54
N LEU A 103 3.90 -39.70 6.29
CA LEU A 103 2.97 -40.09 7.36
C LEU A 103 3.57 -41.12 8.32
N VAL A 104 4.25 -42.13 7.80
CA VAL A 104 4.90 -43.16 8.63
C VAL A 104 6.03 -42.54 9.46
N SER A 105 6.88 -41.71 8.85
CA SER A 105 7.93 -41.00 9.57
C SER A 105 7.36 -40.10 10.68
N HIS A 106 6.25 -39.43 10.41
CA HIS A 106 5.57 -38.60 11.40
C HIS A 106 4.97 -39.42 12.54
N ALA A 107 4.31 -40.53 12.24
CA ALA A 107 3.75 -41.44 13.24
C ALA A 107 4.85 -41.94 14.20
N ALA A 108 6.00 -42.32 13.65
CA ALA A 108 7.16 -42.75 14.44
C ALA A 108 7.70 -41.63 15.33
N GLN A 109 7.82 -40.39 14.82
CA GLN A 109 8.26 -39.23 15.61
C GLN A 109 7.32 -38.89 16.77
N MET A 110 6.01 -39.09 16.58
CA MET A 110 4.99 -38.84 17.59
C MET A 110 4.71 -40.04 18.51
N GLY A 111 5.42 -41.15 18.34
CA GLY A 111 5.20 -42.38 19.11
C GLY A 111 3.84 -43.03 18.88
N LYS A 112 3.18 -42.76 17.75
CA LYS A 112 1.91 -43.42 17.40
C LYS A 112 2.21 -44.85 16.93
N PRO A 113 1.62 -45.89 17.55
CA PRO A 113 1.84 -47.26 17.12
C PRO A 113 1.20 -47.47 15.75
N LEU A 114 1.98 -47.95 14.79
CA LEU A 114 1.51 -48.39 13.48
C LEU A 114 1.59 -49.91 13.41
N SER A 115 0.63 -50.53 12.73
CA SER A 115 0.65 -51.98 12.51
C SER A 115 1.82 -52.34 11.60
N GLU A 116 2.58 -53.38 11.95
CA GLU A 116 3.66 -53.92 11.11
C GLU A 116 3.16 -54.31 9.72
N SER A 117 1.93 -54.82 9.63
CA SER A 117 1.30 -55.16 8.35
C SER A 117 1.11 -53.95 7.44
N ASP A 118 0.82 -52.78 7.98
CA ASP A 118 0.60 -51.56 7.21
C ASP A 118 1.92 -50.97 6.70
N ILE A 119 2.97 -51.03 7.53
CA ILE A 119 4.33 -50.67 7.13
C ILE A 119 4.84 -51.64 6.06
N ALA A 120 4.52 -52.93 6.20
CA ALA A 120 4.87 -53.95 5.21
C ALA A 120 4.24 -53.64 3.85
N CYS A 121 2.96 -53.24 3.80
CA CYS A 121 2.31 -52.81 2.54
C CYS A 121 3.09 -51.68 1.83
N LEU A 122 3.59 -50.69 2.57
CA LEU A 122 4.41 -49.61 2.01
C LEU A 122 5.77 -50.12 1.52
N SER A 123 6.41 -51.02 2.25
CA SER A 123 7.70 -51.61 1.84
C SER A 123 7.58 -52.46 0.58
N VAL A 124 6.52 -53.26 0.46
CA VAL A 124 6.21 -54.07 -0.73
C VAL A 124 5.95 -53.17 -1.94
N ALA A 125 5.19 -52.09 -1.75
CA ALA A 125 4.97 -51.09 -2.79
C ALA A 125 6.29 -50.44 -3.26
N ARG A 126 7.19 -50.07 -2.33
CA ARG A 126 8.51 -49.52 -2.68
C ARG A 126 9.39 -50.53 -3.42
N ALA A 127 9.41 -51.78 -2.99
CA ALA A 127 10.14 -52.85 -3.68
C ALA A 127 9.60 -53.08 -5.09
N ALA A 128 8.27 -53.18 -5.25
CA ALA A 128 7.63 -53.32 -6.55
C ALA A 128 7.90 -52.13 -7.49
N ARG A 129 8.02 -50.91 -6.95
CA ARG A 129 8.44 -49.73 -7.73
C ARG A 129 9.91 -49.85 -8.17
N GLN A 130 10.81 -50.27 -7.29
CA GLN A 130 12.24 -50.43 -7.62
C GLN A 130 12.49 -51.54 -8.65
N GLU A 131 11.73 -52.63 -8.55
CA GLU A 131 11.83 -53.79 -9.44
C GLU A 131 11.01 -53.63 -10.73
N LEU A 132 10.28 -52.52 -10.89
CA LEU A 132 9.35 -52.28 -11.99
C LEU A 132 8.27 -53.38 -12.12
N ALA A 133 7.94 -54.02 -11.01
CA ALA A 133 6.96 -55.10 -10.89
C ALA A 133 5.60 -54.61 -10.35
N TRP A 134 5.34 -53.31 -10.43
CA TRP A 134 4.09 -52.72 -9.93
C TRP A 134 2.90 -53.28 -10.74
N ASN A 135 1.90 -53.80 -10.03
CA ASN A 135 0.69 -54.40 -10.60
C ASN A 135 -0.56 -53.91 -9.83
N ALA A 136 -1.76 -54.14 -10.39
CA ALA A 136 -3.02 -53.69 -9.81
C ALA A 136 -3.27 -54.23 -8.38
N MET A 137 -2.76 -55.43 -8.07
CA MET A 137 -2.86 -56.02 -6.73
C MET A 137 -1.98 -55.26 -5.72
N THR A 138 -0.76 -54.91 -6.11
CA THR A 138 0.17 -54.11 -5.29
C THR A 138 -0.40 -52.73 -5.04
N GLU A 139 -1.00 -52.11 -6.06
CA GLU A 139 -1.69 -50.81 -5.92
C GLU A 139 -2.84 -50.88 -4.92
N ALA A 140 -3.71 -51.90 -5.02
CA ALA A 140 -4.81 -52.08 -4.10
C ALA A 140 -4.34 -52.31 -2.65
N ILE A 141 -3.30 -53.12 -2.46
CA ILE A 141 -2.68 -53.36 -1.15
C ILE A 141 -2.07 -52.07 -0.59
N PHE A 142 -1.38 -51.31 -1.42
CA PHE A 142 -0.78 -50.03 -1.06
C PHE A 142 -1.84 -49.04 -0.58
N TYR A 143 -2.88 -48.77 -1.36
CA TYR A 143 -3.92 -47.80 -0.97
C TYR A 143 -4.73 -48.26 0.24
N ALA A 144 -4.96 -49.58 0.41
CA ALA A 144 -5.57 -50.11 1.62
C ALA A 144 -4.70 -49.86 2.86
N GLY A 145 -3.38 -50.08 2.75
CA GLY A 145 -2.41 -49.77 3.81
C GLY A 145 -2.33 -48.28 4.11
N MET A 146 -2.21 -47.45 3.07
CA MET A 146 -2.16 -45.99 3.18
C MET A 146 -3.41 -45.43 3.87
N SER A 147 -4.61 -45.95 3.54
CA SER A 147 -5.86 -45.53 4.20
C SER A 147 -5.86 -45.83 5.71
N ARG A 148 -5.32 -46.99 6.12
CA ARG A 148 -5.22 -47.36 7.54
C ARG A 148 -4.17 -46.54 8.27
N ILE A 149 -3.01 -46.29 7.65
CA ILE A 149 -1.97 -45.39 8.17
C ILE A 149 -2.53 -43.98 8.34
N ALA A 150 -3.21 -43.44 7.33
CA ALA A 150 -3.83 -42.12 7.40
C ALA A 150 -4.86 -42.03 8.54
N ARG A 151 -5.66 -43.09 8.75
CA ARG A 151 -6.61 -43.16 9.87
C ARG A 151 -5.92 -43.19 11.24
N ALA A 152 -4.81 -43.91 11.37
CA ALA A 152 -4.02 -43.95 12.61
C ALA A 152 -3.34 -42.60 12.92
N VAL A 153 -2.94 -41.87 11.87
CA VAL A 153 -2.23 -40.59 12.00
C VAL A 153 -3.17 -39.38 12.09
N ALA A 154 -4.47 -39.56 11.85
CA ALA A 154 -5.51 -38.54 11.99
C ALA A 154 -5.37 -37.70 13.28
N PRO A 155 -5.60 -36.37 13.23
CA PRO A 155 -6.18 -35.58 12.12
C PRO A 155 -5.22 -35.17 10.99
N ILE A 156 -3.96 -35.61 10.99
CA ILE A 156 -2.92 -35.14 10.07
C ILE A 156 -3.04 -35.85 8.72
N ILE A 157 -3.00 -35.08 7.63
CA ILE A 157 -3.08 -35.57 6.26
C ILE A 157 -1.66 -35.63 5.68
N ALA A 158 -1.43 -36.50 4.69
CA ALA A 158 -0.10 -36.70 4.12
C ALA A 158 0.55 -35.42 3.57
N GLU A 159 -0.28 -34.50 3.06
CA GLU A 159 0.18 -33.20 2.59
C GLU A 159 0.73 -32.32 3.71
N THR A 160 0.16 -32.37 4.92
CA THR A 160 0.60 -31.55 6.06
C THR A 160 1.83 -32.13 6.76
N ALA A 161 2.02 -33.46 6.68
CA ALA A 161 3.20 -34.14 7.22
C ALA A 161 4.47 -33.89 6.38
N SER A 162 4.31 -33.49 5.11
CA SER A 162 5.41 -33.39 4.16
C SER A 162 6.48 -32.35 4.56
N ALA A 163 7.74 -32.64 4.24
CA ALA A 163 8.84 -31.70 4.45
C ALA A 163 8.64 -30.39 3.66
N GLN A 164 7.92 -30.46 2.53
CA GLN A 164 7.57 -29.33 1.71
C GLN A 164 6.56 -28.40 2.41
N ALA A 165 5.53 -28.93 3.06
CA ALA A 165 4.58 -28.15 3.85
C ALA A 165 5.27 -27.41 5.01
N ARG A 166 6.21 -28.07 5.71
CA ARG A 166 7.00 -27.43 6.79
C ARG A 166 7.88 -26.28 6.27
N LYS A 167 8.50 -26.44 5.09
CA LYS A 167 9.26 -25.36 4.44
C LYS A 167 8.35 -24.20 4.05
N GLY A 168 7.19 -24.49 3.46
CA GLY A 168 6.17 -23.50 3.12
C GLY A 168 5.69 -22.71 4.34
N ALA A 169 5.36 -23.40 5.44
CA ALA A 169 4.95 -22.77 6.70
C ALA A 169 6.02 -21.80 7.23
N ARG A 170 7.31 -22.20 7.22
CA ARG A 170 8.41 -21.32 7.67
C ARG A 170 8.57 -20.09 6.78
N LEU A 171 8.41 -20.23 5.48
CA LEU A 171 8.46 -19.10 4.54
C LEU A 171 7.27 -18.15 4.77
N ALA A 172 6.07 -18.70 4.95
CA ALA A 172 4.88 -17.92 5.27
C ALA A 172 5.04 -17.16 6.59
N ILE A 173 5.47 -17.83 7.66
CA ILE A 173 5.74 -17.21 8.96
C ILE A 173 6.73 -16.06 8.80
N LYS A 174 7.86 -16.29 8.12
CA LYS A 174 8.84 -15.21 7.86
C LYS A 174 8.21 -14.04 7.12
N ALA A 175 7.46 -14.30 6.05
CA ALA A 175 6.82 -13.24 5.27
C ALA A 175 5.85 -12.41 6.13
N TYR A 176 4.99 -13.04 6.93
CA TYR A 176 4.05 -12.33 7.81
C TYR A 176 4.74 -11.63 8.98
N THR A 177 5.82 -12.19 9.51
CA THR A 177 6.63 -11.52 10.53
C THR A 177 7.28 -10.26 9.97
N TRP A 178 7.89 -10.33 8.79
CA TRP A 178 8.46 -9.16 8.12
C TRP A 178 7.40 -8.11 7.75
N ALA A 179 6.25 -8.55 7.24
CA ALA A 179 5.13 -7.66 6.97
C ALA A 179 4.63 -6.96 8.25
N SER A 180 4.50 -7.70 9.35
CA SER A 180 4.09 -7.16 10.66
C SER A 180 5.11 -6.14 11.18
N PHE A 181 6.42 -6.43 11.10
CA PHE A 181 7.46 -5.47 11.46
C PHE A 181 7.44 -4.22 10.59
N GLY A 182 7.30 -4.37 9.27
CA GLY A 182 7.19 -3.24 8.35
C GLY A 182 5.97 -2.37 8.64
N LEU A 183 4.84 -3.00 8.94
CA LEU A 183 3.59 -2.33 9.27
C LEU A 183 3.68 -1.61 10.62
N ALA A 184 4.25 -2.25 11.65
CA ALA A 184 4.46 -1.65 12.96
C ALA A 184 5.40 -0.43 12.88
N PHE A 185 6.51 -0.55 12.13
CA PHE A 185 7.42 0.57 11.89
C PHE A 185 6.72 1.73 11.19
N LEU A 186 5.90 1.44 10.18
CA LEU A 186 5.12 2.43 9.44
C LEU A 186 4.09 3.13 10.35
N VAL A 187 3.36 2.38 11.18
CA VAL A 187 2.38 2.93 12.14
C VAL A 187 3.05 3.84 13.17
N VAL A 188 4.18 3.42 13.74
CA VAL A 188 4.92 4.22 14.73
C VAL A 188 5.49 5.49 14.09
N SER A 189 6.08 5.37 12.90
CA SER A 189 6.62 6.51 12.16
C SER A 189 5.53 7.52 11.81
N LEU A 190 4.38 7.03 11.32
CA LEU A 190 3.22 7.86 11.03
C LEU A 190 2.67 8.54 12.29
N SER A 191 2.58 7.82 13.40
CA SER A 191 2.10 8.39 14.67
C SER A 191 3.01 9.49 15.19
N CYS A 192 4.32 9.30 15.13
CA CYS A 192 5.31 10.30 15.52
C CYS A 192 5.21 11.57 14.65
N LEU A 193 5.08 11.37 13.35
CA LEU A 193 4.93 12.44 12.37
C LEU A 193 3.64 13.24 12.58
N LEU A 194 2.50 12.56 12.75
CA LEU A 194 1.22 13.21 13.03
C LEU A 194 1.27 14.00 14.34
N PHE A 195 1.99 13.51 15.35
CA PHE A 195 2.21 14.23 16.60
C PHE A 195 2.99 15.53 16.39
N VAL A 196 4.11 15.48 15.67
CA VAL A 196 4.91 16.68 15.34
C VAL A 196 4.07 17.70 14.59
N VAL A 197 3.29 17.24 13.60
CA VAL A 197 2.42 18.11 12.81
C VAL A 197 1.34 18.77 13.67
N ASN A 198 0.72 18.03 14.59
CA ASN A 198 -0.26 18.57 15.52
C ASN A 198 0.35 19.62 16.47
N GLN A 199 1.57 19.39 16.96
CA GLN A 199 2.28 20.38 17.78
C GLN A 199 2.56 21.67 17.00
N ILE A 200 3.09 21.57 15.77
CA ILE A 200 3.35 22.73 14.92
C ILE A 200 2.06 23.51 14.64
N SER A 201 0.96 22.81 14.35
CA SER A 201 -0.34 23.45 14.12
C SER A 201 -0.85 24.23 15.34
N ALA A 202 -0.65 23.68 16.55
CA ALA A 202 -1.01 24.35 17.80
C ALA A 202 -0.13 25.58 18.07
N ASP A 203 1.18 25.47 17.84
CA ASP A 203 2.13 26.57 18.01
C ASP A 203 1.83 27.72 17.04
N VAL A 204 1.57 27.42 15.76
CA VAL A 204 1.18 28.41 14.75
C VAL A 204 -0.12 29.12 15.17
N SER A 205 -1.13 28.38 15.64
CA SER A 205 -2.38 28.99 16.14
C SER A 205 -2.13 29.99 17.25
N LYS A 206 -1.28 29.62 18.22
CA LYS A 206 -0.96 30.46 19.37
C LYS A 206 -0.20 31.72 18.97
N VAL A 207 0.76 31.59 18.06
CA VAL A 207 1.54 32.75 17.55
C VAL A 207 0.65 33.70 16.75
N VAL A 208 -0.27 33.17 15.93
CA VAL A 208 -1.25 34.00 15.18
C VAL A 208 -2.15 34.78 16.14
N GLU A 209 -2.68 34.13 17.18
CA GLU A 209 -3.54 34.79 18.17
C GLU A 209 -2.81 35.91 18.93
N GLN A 210 -1.57 35.66 19.34
CA GLN A 210 -0.71 36.67 19.98
C GLN A 210 -0.42 37.85 19.05
N ASN A 211 -0.13 37.57 17.77
CA ASN A 211 0.15 38.61 16.79
C ASN A 211 -1.08 39.39 16.36
N ASP A 212 -2.26 38.78 16.34
CA ASP A 212 -3.52 39.47 16.09
C ASP A 212 -3.80 40.52 17.16
N ALA A 213 -3.63 40.16 18.43
CA ALA A 213 -3.76 41.10 19.54
C ALA A 213 -2.73 42.23 19.44
N ALA A 214 -1.47 41.91 19.13
CA ALA A 214 -0.41 42.89 18.95
C ALA A 214 -0.69 43.84 17.77
N ALA A 215 -1.13 43.31 16.63
CA ALA A 215 -1.45 44.10 15.43
C ALA A 215 -2.59 45.10 15.69
N LEU A 216 -3.64 44.69 16.40
CA LEU A 216 -4.74 45.59 16.78
C LEU A 216 -4.27 46.71 17.70
N SER A 217 -3.46 46.38 18.72
CA SER A 217 -2.89 47.39 19.61
C SER A 217 -1.97 48.36 18.86
N MET A 218 -1.16 47.86 17.94
CA MET A 218 -0.26 48.66 17.11
C MET A 218 -1.04 49.59 16.19
N HIS A 219 -2.09 49.08 15.55
CA HIS A 219 -2.95 49.87 14.67
C HIS A 219 -3.56 51.07 15.40
N ASN A 220 -4.12 50.84 16.59
CA ASN A 220 -4.73 51.90 17.40
C ASN A 220 -3.68 52.94 17.86
N LEU A 221 -2.50 52.50 18.30
CA LEU A 221 -1.41 53.39 18.70
C LEU A 221 -0.87 54.23 17.52
N LEU A 222 -0.71 53.62 16.34
CA LEU A 222 -0.26 54.31 15.14
C LEU A 222 -1.28 55.34 14.65
N GLN A 223 -2.57 55.03 14.71
CA GLN A 223 -3.63 55.99 14.40
C GLN A 223 -3.62 57.18 15.38
N ALA A 224 -3.51 56.91 16.68
CA ALA A 224 -3.40 57.96 17.69
C ALA A 224 -2.15 58.84 17.47
N HIS A 225 -1.01 58.23 17.16
CA HIS A 225 0.22 58.95 16.89
C HIS A 225 0.14 59.79 15.61
N ARG A 226 -0.49 59.28 14.55
CA ARG A 226 -0.75 60.04 13.31
C ARG A 226 -1.54 61.31 13.60
N ALA A 227 -2.58 61.24 14.43
CA ALA A 227 -3.35 62.42 14.84
C ALA A 227 -2.47 63.42 15.60
N SER A 228 -1.57 62.95 16.47
CA SER A 228 -0.63 63.81 17.21
C SER A 228 0.41 64.49 16.31
N ILE A 229 0.87 63.81 15.25
CA ILE A 229 1.79 64.41 14.26
C ILE A 229 1.09 65.54 13.49
N ILE A 230 -0.17 65.33 13.09
CA ILE A 230 -0.95 66.36 12.39
C ILE A 230 -1.11 67.60 13.28
N ALA A 231 -1.45 67.42 14.56
CA ALA A 231 -1.57 68.53 15.50
C ALA A 231 -0.23 69.24 15.79
N ALA A 232 0.87 68.49 15.91
CA ALA A 232 2.20 69.06 16.15
C ALA A 232 2.72 69.85 14.94
N LYS A 233 2.34 69.46 13.71
CA LYS A 233 2.71 70.16 12.48
C LYS A 233 2.18 71.60 12.45
N ASP A 234 1.03 71.85 13.07
CA ASP A 234 0.48 73.19 13.21
C ASP A 234 1.25 74.05 14.24
N GLY A 235 2.07 73.43 15.11
CA GLY A 235 2.83 74.06 16.18
C GLY A 235 4.30 74.37 15.88
N GLY A 236 4.83 74.01 14.71
CA GLY A 236 6.22 74.26 14.30
C GLY A 236 7.20 73.10 14.53
N GLU A 237 8.46 73.24 14.09
CA GLU A 237 9.48 72.17 14.11
C GLU A 237 9.83 71.67 15.54
N ASP A 238 9.83 72.56 16.53
CA ASP A 238 10.15 72.21 17.92
C ASP A 238 9.13 71.22 18.52
N ALA A 239 7.85 71.33 18.13
CA ALA A 239 6.80 70.42 18.57
C ALA A 239 6.97 69.00 17.98
N LEU A 240 7.49 68.89 16.75
CA LEU A 240 7.80 67.60 16.11
C LEU A 240 8.98 66.88 16.79
N LEU A 241 10.00 67.63 17.20
CA LEU A 241 11.15 67.08 17.94
C LEU A 241 10.75 66.55 19.32
N GLN A 242 9.86 67.24 20.03
CA GLN A 242 9.32 66.74 21.30
C GLN A 242 8.48 65.47 21.11
N LEU A 243 7.75 65.36 19.99
CA LEU A 243 6.93 64.19 19.69
C LEU A 243 7.76 62.93 19.45
N GLN A 244 8.92 63.05 18.78
CA GLN A 244 9.84 61.93 18.51
C GLN A 244 10.38 61.27 19.78
N ASN A 245 10.54 62.05 20.85
CA ASN A 245 11.05 61.57 22.16
C ASN A 245 9.94 61.34 23.18
N SER A 246 8.67 61.38 22.76
CA SER A 246 7.52 61.16 23.64
C SER A 246 7.42 59.69 24.10
N GLN A 247 6.80 59.48 25.26
CA GLN A 247 6.53 58.14 25.80
C GLN A 247 5.73 57.26 24.82
N LEU A 248 4.82 57.88 24.04
CA LEU A 248 4.04 57.19 23.01
C LEU A 248 4.93 56.65 21.89
N ALA A 249 5.91 57.44 21.43
CA ALA A 249 6.86 57.01 20.41
C ALA A 249 7.74 55.85 20.90
N LEU A 250 8.17 55.87 22.17
CA LEU A 250 8.91 54.76 22.78
C LEU A 250 8.06 53.48 22.86
N GLN A 251 6.79 53.59 23.25
CA GLN A 251 5.88 52.44 23.30
C GLN A 251 5.64 51.84 21.91
N ILE A 252 5.45 52.69 20.88
CA ILE A 252 5.32 52.25 19.49
C ILE A 252 6.58 51.50 19.04
N LYS A 253 7.77 52.02 19.37
CA LYS A 253 9.04 51.37 19.02
C LYS A 253 9.17 49.98 19.64
N GLN A 254 8.92 49.86 20.94
CA GLN A 254 8.98 48.57 21.65
C GLN A 254 7.99 47.56 21.06
N LEU A 255 6.75 48.01 20.81
CA LEU A 255 5.70 47.16 20.27
C LEU A 255 5.98 46.75 18.82
N LEU A 256 6.52 47.65 18.00
CA LEU A 256 6.94 47.36 16.63
C LEU A 256 8.08 46.34 16.58
N GLN A 257 9.05 46.43 17.49
CA GLN A 257 10.16 45.49 17.60
C GLN A 257 9.68 44.10 18.04
N GLN A 258 8.79 44.04 19.04
CA GLN A 258 8.17 42.79 19.48
C GLN A 258 7.34 42.17 18.34
N PHE A 259 6.53 42.97 17.65
CA PHE A 259 5.71 42.55 16.52
C PHE A 259 6.56 42.01 15.36
N ALA A 260 7.64 42.70 15.00
CA ALA A 260 8.58 42.26 13.98
C ALA A 260 9.25 40.92 14.35
N THR A 261 9.64 40.76 15.62
CA THR A 261 10.25 39.52 16.13
C THR A 261 9.26 38.35 16.01
N ASN A 262 8.02 38.54 16.43
CA ASN A 262 7.01 37.50 16.32
C ASN A 262 6.63 37.19 14.87
N ASN A 263 6.58 38.19 13.98
CA ASN A 263 6.32 37.99 12.56
C ASN A 263 7.44 37.19 11.88
N ARG A 264 8.69 37.41 12.26
CA ARG A 264 9.83 36.63 11.79
C ARG A 264 9.72 35.17 12.25
N GLN A 265 9.33 34.94 13.51
CA GLN A 265 9.10 33.60 14.02
C GLN A 265 7.96 32.90 13.28
N LEU A 266 6.81 33.57 13.13
CA LEU A 266 5.67 33.05 12.38
C LEU A 266 6.06 32.70 10.94
N TYR A 267 6.80 33.57 10.26
CA TYR A 267 7.27 33.30 8.90
C TYR A 267 8.21 32.08 8.83
N ALA A 268 9.09 31.91 9.81
CA ALA A 268 9.96 30.73 9.89
C ALA A 268 9.16 29.44 10.11
N ASP A 269 8.11 29.48 10.93
CA ASP A 269 7.21 28.34 11.17
C ASP A 269 6.36 28.02 9.94
N VAL A 270 5.88 29.03 9.21
CA VAL A 270 5.21 28.87 7.92
C VAL A 270 6.14 28.19 6.91
N LYS A 271 7.41 28.61 6.83
CA LYS A 271 8.38 27.98 5.93
C LYS A 271 8.68 26.53 6.29
N ARG A 272 8.78 26.21 7.60
CA ARG A 272 8.91 24.82 8.06
C ARG A 272 7.68 24.00 7.66
N THR A 273 6.50 24.58 7.80
CA THR A 273 5.21 23.97 7.46
C THR A 273 5.08 23.71 5.95
N GLU A 274 5.52 24.65 5.12
CA GLU A 274 5.60 24.51 3.65
C GLU A 274 6.55 23.37 3.24
N ALA A 275 7.72 23.27 3.88
CA ALA A 275 8.67 22.18 3.61
C ALA A 275 8.09 20.80 3.97
N ILE A 276 7.36 20.71 5.08
CA ILE A 276 6.63 19.50 5.49
C ILE A 276 5.57 19.14 4.44
N ARG A 277 4.79 20.13 3.98
CA ARG A 277 3.77 19.94 2.95
C ARG A 277 4.37 19.41 1.65
N GLN A 278 5.50 19.97 1.23
CA GLN A 278 6.24 19.50 0.05
C GLN A 278 6.75 18.07 0.22
N PHE A 279 7.28 17.72 1.39
CA PHE A 279 7.73 16.36 1.69
C PHE A 279 6.59 15.33 1.58
N PHE A 280 5.36 15.69 1.96
CA PHE A 280 4.20 14.81 1.84
C PHE A 280 3.50 14.85 0.48
N PHE A 281 4.04 15.58 -0.50
CA PHE A 281 3.43 15.74 -1.82
C PHE A 281 1.97 16.23 -1.76
N ILE A 282 1.59 16.99 -0.72
CA ILE A 282 0.22 17.49 -0.54
C ILE A 282 0.03 18.72 -1.42
N GLY A 283 -0.21 18.46 -2.71
CA GLY A 283 -0.52 19.46 -3.71
C GLY A 283 0.67 20.31 -4.13
N GLU A 284 1.04 20.20 -5.40
CA GLU A 284 2.06 21.00 -6.08
C GLU A 284 1.63 22.48 -6.27
N ALA A 285 0.37 22.79 -5.97
CA ALA A 285 -0.13 24.15 -5.96
C ALA A 285 0.47 24.91 -4.78
N ASP A 286 1.40 25.82 -5.08
CA ASP A 286 1.82 26.90 -4.17
C ASP A 286 0.60 27.49 -3.45
N SER A 287 0.75 27.85 -2.18
CA SER A 287 -0.32 28.54 -1.43
C SER A 287 -0.89 29.69 -2.28
N PRO A 288 -2.22 29.84 -2.39
CA PRO A 288 -2.82 30.90 -3.21
C PRO A 288 -2.44 32.31 -2.71
N TYR A 289 -1.95 32.41 -1.47
CA TYR A 289 -1.44 33.62 -0.85
C TYR A 289 0.06 33.83 -1.05
N LYS A 290 0.76 32.86 -1.66
CA LYS A 290 2.17 33.01 -1.99
C LYS A 290 2.28 33.89 -3.23
N PRO A 291 2.97 35.03 -3.13
CA PRO A 291 3.17 35.90 -4.29
C PRO A 291 3.93 35.16 -5.39
N LYS A 292 3.49 35.35 -6.63
CA LYS A 292 4.14 34.77 -7.80
C LYS A 292 5.35 35.61 -8.15
N CYS A 293 6.50 35.15 -7.68
CA CYS A 293 7.78 35.75 -8.06
C CYS A 293 8.00 35.52 -9.55
N ILE A 294 7.82 36.58 -10.35
CA ILE A 294 8.20 36.56 -11.76
C ILE A 294 9.72 36.38 -11.77
N ALA A 295 10.17 35.22 -12.25
CA ALA A 295 11.57 34.97 -12.57
C ALA A 295 11.95 35.89 -13.74
N THR A 296 12.15 37.16 -13.45
CA THR A 296 12.73 38.09 -14.40
C THR A 296 14.16 37.62 -14.58
N GLY A 297 14.44 37.11 -15.79
CA GLY A 297 15.75 36.63 -16.18
C GLY A 297 16.83 37.63 -15.77
N ALA A 298 17.92 37.10 -15.24
CA ALA A 298 19.09 37.83 -14.77
C ALA A 298 19.52 38.92 -15.77
N SER A 299 19.12 40.17 -15.51
CA SER A 299 19.88 41.39 -15.79
C SER A 299 19.02 42.60 -15.38
N ALA A 300 19.06 42.98 -14.12
CA ALA A 300 18.54 44.29 -13.69
C ALA A 300 19.65 44.99 -12.90
N ASP A 301 20.18 46.01 -13.57
CA ASP A 301 21.19 46.93 -13.10
C ASP A 301 20.92 47.42 -11.68
N LYS A 302 21.98 47.45 -10.87
CA LYS A 302 22.00 47.75 -9.45
C LYS A 302 21.75 49.25 -9.21
N ARG A 303 20.59 49.77 -9.59
CA ARG A 303 20.22 51.18 -9.36
C ARG A 303 19.32 51.29 -8.14
N SER A 304 19.92 51.83 -7.07
CA SER A 304 19.32 52.25 -5.80
C SER A 304 18.13 53.21 -6.01
N GLY A 305 16.95 52.67 -6.32
CA GLY A 305 15.67 53.36 -6.24
C GLY A 305 14.88 52.85 -5.04
N GLY A 306 14.42 53.74 -4.16
CA GLY A 306 13.58 53.37 -3.02
C GLY A 306 12.35 52.61 -3.49
N ILE A 307 12.13 51.42 -2.91
CA ILE A 307 10.92 50.64 -3.16
C ILE A 307 9.79 51.33 -2.40
N ASN A 308 9.00 52.14 -3.10
CA ASN A 308 7.70 52.58 -2.61
C ASN A 308 6.77 51.37 -2.69
N VAL A 309 6.58 50.70 -1.57
CA VAL A 309 5.54 49.69 -1.42
C VAL A 309 4.22 50.45 -1.25
N ASN A 310 3.66 50.93 -2.36
CA ASN A 310 2.28 51.42 -2.38
C ASN A 310 1.36 50.20 -2.37
N LEU A 311 0.89 49.81 -1.19
CA LEU A 311 -0.24 48.88 -1.04
C LEU A 311 -1.55 49.62 -1.37
N GLY A 312 -1.74 49.85 -2.67
CA GLY A 312 -3.00 50.34 -3.23
C GLY A 312 -4.09 49.28 -3.09
N ARG A 313 -5.01 49.52 -2.17
CA ARG A 313 -6.29 48.83 -2.00
C ARG A 313 -7.06 48.73 -3.32
N THR A 314 -7.23 47.53 -3.89
CA THR A 314 -8.38 47.24 -4.76
C THR A 314 -8.96 45.86 -4.47
N PRO A 315 -10.30 45.75 -4.30
CA PRO A 315 -10.99 44.48 -4.31
C PRO A 315 -11.20 44.02 -5.76
N ILE A 316 -11.33 42.71 -5.88
CA ILE A 316 -11.66 41.93 -7.07
C ILE A 316 -12.76 42.61 -7.90
N ALA A 317 -12.40 43.16 -9.06
CA ALA A 317 -13.34 43.41 -10.15
C ALA A 317 -12.59 43.29 -11.49
N ALA A 318 -13.05 42.36 -12.32
CA ALA A 318 -12.53 42.10 -13.65
C ALA A 318 -12.70 43.33 -14.56
N SER A 319 -11.62 43.80 -15.18
CA SER A 319 -11.72 44.64 -16.36
C SER A 319 -10.62 44.31 -17.38
N LYS A 320 -11.05 44.31 -18.63
CA LYS A 320 -10.28 44.08 -19.85
C LYS A 320 -9.40 45.29 -20.18
N ALA A 321 -8.26 44.95 -20.80
CA ALA A 321 -7.54 45.70 -21.83
C ALA A 321 -6.74 46.96 -21.43
N GLY A 322 -5.49 46.97 -21.87
CA GLY A 322 -4.75 48.20 -22.18
C GLY A 322 -3.39 48.31 -21.49
N ASN A 323 -2.34 47.92 -22.22
CA ASN A 323 -0.93 48.05 -21.84
C ASN A 323 -0.57 49.43 -21.27
N LYS A 324 -0.35 49.47 -19.95
CA LYS A 324 0.68 50.28 -19.29
C LYS A 324 1.12 49.46 -18.08
N ALA A 325 2.38 49.05 -18.06
CA ALA A 325 2.95 48.35 -16.93
C ALA A 325 2.82 49.24 -15.69
N ASP A 326 1.91 48.84 -14.80
CA ASP A 326 1.75 49.34 -13.45
C ASP A 326 3.12 49.27 -12.74
N PRO A 327 3.52 50.27 -11.92
CA PRO A 327 4.76 50.19 -11.19
C PRO A 327 4.69 49.01 -10.23
N THR A 328 5.35 47.93 -10.64
CA THR A 328 5.75 46.74 -9.88
C THR A 328 5.62 46.94 -8.37
N THR A 329 4.48 46.53 -7.80
CA THR A 329 4.42 46.13 -6.40
C THR A 329 5.39 44.96 -6.25
N ALA A 330 6.63 45.27 -5.89
CA ALA A 330 7.64 44.25 -5.63
C ALA A 330 7.15 43.43 -4.45
N ASP A 331 6.68 42.21 -4.74
CA ASP A 331 6.21 41.28 -3.73
C ASP A 331 7.28 41.06 -2.66
N TRP A 332 6.94 41.37 -1.42
CA TRP A 332 7.89 41.42 -0.29
C TRP A 332 8.63 40.10 -0.04
N ASN A 333 8.06 38.98 -0.52
CA ASN A 333 8.55 37.63 -0.28
C ASN A 333 9.55 37.11 -1.35
N CYS A 334 9.73 37.83 -2.47
CA CYS A 334 10.47 37.28 -3.61
C CYS A 334 11.99 37.42 -3.47
N ASP A 335 12.45 38.60 -3.08
CA ASP A 335 13.86 38.89 -2.91
C ASP A 335 14.27 38.76 -1.43
N PRO A 336 15.42 38.15 -1.09
CA PRO A 336 15.88 38.04 0.30
C PRO A 336 16.00 39.40 1.01
N ASP A 337 16.40 40.48 0.32
CA ASP A 337 16.55 41.80 0.94
C ASP A 337 15.21 42.49 1.14
N SER A 338 14.27 42.34 0.20
CA SER A 338 12.87 42.79 0.38
C SER A 338 12.21 42.09 1.55
N ARG A 339 12.48 40.79 1.71
CA ARG A 339 11.93 39.95 2.78
C ARG A 339 12.48 40.34 4.14
N ARG A 340 13.79 40.61 4.22
CA ARG A 340 14.41 41.14 5.44
C ARG A 340 13.81 42.49 5.81
N ARG A 341 13.70 43.45 4.87
CA ARG A 341 13.11 44.77 5.13
C ARG A 341 11.63 44.70 5.56
N ALA A 342 10.87 43.76 4.99
CA ALA A 342 9.49 43.55 5.39
C ALA A 342 9.38 43.00 6.83
N LEU A 343 10.23 42.03 7.19
CA LEU A 343 10.19 41.34 8.48
C LEU A 343 10.97 42.06 9.61
N GLU A 344 11.98 42.86 9.28
CA GLU A 344 12.88 43.52 10.23
C GLU A 344 12.57 45.02 10.29
N VAL A 345 12.64 45.60 11.49
CA VAL A 345 12.46 47.04 11.66
C VAL A 345 13.73 47.74 11.14
N ASP A 346 13.58 48.66 10.18
CA ASP A 346 14.73 49.46 9.72
C ASP A 346 15.19 50.38 10.88
N LEU A 347 16.44 50.22 11.29
CA LEU A 347 17.12 51.23 12.10
C LEU A 347 17.61 52.33 11.14
N PRO A 348 17.23 53.60 11.36
CA PRO A 348 17.43 54.33 12.59
C PRO A 348 16.14 54.91 13.17
N LEU A 349 15.14 54.08 13.43
CA LEU A 349 14.07 54.41 14.39
C LEU A 349 14.62 54.81 15.79
N LEU A 350 15.92 54.57 16.03
CA LEU A 350 16.67 54.78 17.27
C LEU A 350 17.85 55.77 17.15
N ALA A 351 18.22 56.29 15.97
CA ALA A 351 19.31 57.27 15.90
C ALA A 351 18.76 58.68 16.12
N THR A 352 18.98 59.21 17.31
CA THR A 352 18.82 60.63 17.64
C THR A 352 19.93 61.49 17.05
N ASP A 353 20.95 60.87 16.46
CA ASP A 353 22.18 61.56 16.12
C ASP A 353 22.30 61.59 14.59
N SER A 354 22.10 62.78 14.04
CA SER A 354 22.57 63.17 12.71
C SER A 354 24.10 63.10 12.71
N SER A 355 24.64 61.89 12.63
CA SER A 355 26.07 61.70 12.44
C SER A 355 26.39 62.12 11.01
N LYS A 356 26.80 63.39 10.86
CA LYS A 356 27.41 63.93 9.66
C LYS A 356 28.59 63.02 9.27
N GLU A 357 28.35 62.02 8.43
CA GLU A 357 29.42 61.33 7.72
C GLU A 357 30.01 62.34 6.72
N ALA A 358 31.09 62.98 7.14
CA ALA A 358 31.87 63.88 6.32
C ALA A 358 32.42 63.14 5.10
N GLY A 359 31.71 63.20 3.96
CA GLY A 359 32.19 62.72 2.67
C GLY A 359 31.17 62.02 1.77
N SER A 360 29.97 61.71 2.26
CA SER A 360 28.91 61.08 1.45
C SER A 360 28.12 62.14 0.65
N THR A 361 28.18 62.10 -0.68
CA THR A 361 27.40 62.97 -1.59
C THR A 361 25.95 62.52 -1.77
N LYS A 362 25.43 61.60 -0.93
CA LYS A 362 24.01 61.26 -0.91
C LYS A 362 23.28 62.16 0.08
N PRO A 363 22.15 62.79 -0.30
CA PRO A 363 21.39 63.64 0.62
C PRO A 363 20.98 62.82 1.86
N GLU A 364 21.35 63.31 3.05
CA GLU A 364 20.88 62.78 4.33
C GLU A 364 19.35 62.76 4.31
N ARG A 365 18.76 61.56 4.40
CA ARG A 365 17.32 61.42 4.61
C ARG A 365 17.03 61.81 6.04
N ALA A 366 16.61 63.05 6.25
CA ALA A 366 15.96 63.47 7.48
C ALA A 366 14.69 62.61 7.66
N TRP A 367 14.69 61.74 8.67
CA TRP A 367 13.57 60.84 8.96
C TRP A 367 12.35 61.64 9.41
N ARG A 368 11.24 61.47 8.70
CA ARG A 368 9.99 62.13 9.06
C ARG A 368 9.19 61.22 10.01
N PRO A 369 8.55 61.75 11.06
CA PRO A 369 7.71 60.95 11.96
C PRO A 369 6.56 60.26 11.21
N GLU A 370 6.13 60.80 10.07
CA GLU A 370 5.19 60.13 9.16
C GLU A 370 5.72 58.82 8.58
N ASP A 371 7.03 58.70 8.35
CA ASP A 371 7.66 57.49 7.78
C ASP A 371 7.56 56.31 8.75
N VAL A 372 7.59 56.56 10.06
CA VAL A 372 7.42 55.54 11.12
C VAL A 372 5.99 54.98 11.11
N VAL A 373 5.01 55.87 10.94
CA VAL A 373 3.60 55.49 10.88
C VAL A 373 3.34 54.63 9.63
N GLU A 374 3.88 55.06 8.49
CA GLU A 374 3.76 54.31 7.24
C GLU A 374 4.45 52.95 7.31
N GLN A 375 5.66 52.88 7.87
CA GLN A 375 6.36 51.62 8.11
C GLN A 375 5.58 50.69 9.04
N GLY A 376 4.93 51.23 10.07
CA GLY A 376 4.05 50.48 10.96
C GLY A 376 2.87 49.85 10.21
N PHE A 377 2.17 50.62 9.37
CA PHE A 377 1.07 50.11 8.55
C PHE A 377 1.55 49.08 7.51
N GLN A 378 2.70 49.32 6.88
CA GLN A 378 3.31 48.38 5.94
C GLN A 378 3.61 47.03 6.62
N LYS A 379 4.11 47.05 7.86
CA LYS A 379 4.36 45.81 8.63
C LYS A 379 3.08 45.08 9.03
N ILE A 380 2.00 45.81 9.33
CA ILE A 380 0.68 45.20 9.56
C ILE A 380 0.17 44.53 8.27
N ALA A 381 0.36 45.16 7.10
CA ALA A 381 -0.04 44.58 5.82
C ALA A 381 0.73 43.29 5.52
N VAL A 382 2.07 43.31 5.66
CA VAL A 382 2.91 42.10 5.51
C VAL A 382 2.48 41.00 6.48
N TYR A 383 2.12 41.35 7.72
CA TYR A 383 1.59 40.38 8.67
C TYR A 383 0.28 39.75 8.21
N GLN A 384 -0.65 40.51 7.64
CA GLN A 384 -1.90 39.96 7.12
C GLN A 384 -1.66 38.90 6.04
N ASP A 385 -0.70 39.13 5.15
CA ASP A 385 -0.29 38.14 4.14
C ASP A 385 0.30 36.88 4.78
N ILE A 386 1.22 37.04 5.74
CA ILE A 386 1.85 35.92 6.46
C ILE A 386 0.80 35.12 7.23
N ARG A 387 -0.14 35.81 7.89
CA ARG A 387 -1.25 35.18 8.61
C ARG A 387 -2.12 34.36 7.66
N ALA A 388 -2.51 34.92 6.52
CA ALA A 388 -3.32 34.19 5.53
C ALA A 388 -2.61 32.94 5.01
N MET A 389 -1.29 33.04 4.76
CA MET A 389 -0.46 31.90 4.39
C MET A 389 -0.42 30.84 5.51
N ALA A 390 -0.18 31.27 6.75
CA ALA A 390 -0.10 30.39 7.92
C ALA A 390 -1.40 29.65 8.19
N THR A 391 -2.54 30.34 8.14
CA THR A 391 -3.86 29.74 8.38
C THR A 391 -4.22 28.76 7.27
N ASN A 392 -3.96 29.12 6.01
CA ASN A 392 -4.21 28.23 4.88
C ASN A 392 -3.37 26.95 4.97
N ASP A 393 -2.07 27.08 5.24
CA ASP A 393 -1.17 25.92 5.34
C ASP A 393 -1.55 25.02 6.53
N ARG A 394 -1.93 25.63 7.66
CA ARG A 394 -2.46 24.91 8.83
C ARG A 394 -3.73 24.12 8.47
N ASP A 395 -4.70 24.73 7.80
CA ASP A 395 -5.98 24.10 7.47
C ASP A 395 -5.80 22.93 6.51
N VAL A 396 -4.95 23.09 5.49
CA VAL A 396 -4.59 22.01 4.55
C VAL A 396 -3.96 20.83 5.29
N ILE A 397 -3.04 21.14 6.22
CA ILE A 397 -2.36 20.11 7.00
C ILE A 397 -3.30 19.42 7.99
N LEU A 398 -4.16 20.15 8.67
CA LEU A 398 -5.16 19.57 9.57
C LEU A 398 -6.16 18.70 8.81
N ALA A 399 -6.57 19.11 7.60
CA ALA A 399 -7.42 18.29 6.74
C ALA A 399 -6.71 16.99 6.34
N PHE A 400 -5.43 17.05 5.98
CA PHE A 400 -4.63 15.88 5.63
C PHE A 400 -4.39 14.95 6.83
N VAL A 401 -3.98 15.49 7.97
CA VAL A 401 -3.84 14.74 9.23
C VAL A 401 -5.16 14.08 9.58
N GLY A 402 -6.27 14.82 9.50
CA GLY A 402 -7.61 14.30 9.73
C GLY A 402 -7.95 13.15 8.79
N ALA A 403 -7.60 13.24 7.51
CA ALA A 403 -7.79 12.17 6.55
C ALA A 403 -6.93 10.92 6.88
N ILE A 404 -5.67 11.11 7.27
CA ILE A 404 -4.80 9.99 7.67
C ILE A 404 -5.35 9.32 8.93
N THR A 405 -5.66 10.09 9.98
CA THR A 405 -6.12 9.55 11.26
C THR A 405 -7.47 8.88 11.17
N SER A 406 -8.37 9.39 10.31
CA SER A 406 -9.72 8.84 10.16
C SER A 406 -9.78 7.69 9.16
N PHE A 407 -8.96 7.68 8.11
CA PHE A 407 -9.06 6.66 7.05
C PHE A 407 -7.91 5.66 7.07
N LEU A 408 -6.66 6.15 7.05
CA LEU A 408 -5.49 5.30 6.85
C LEU A 408 -5.11 4.54 8.13
N LEU A 409 -5.07 5.23 9.26
CA LEU A 409 -4.61 4.68 10.52
C LEU A 409 -5.46 3.48 10.99
N PRO A 410 -6.81 3.53 10.97
CA PRO A 410 -7.66 2.39 11.30
C PRO A 410 -7.41 1.17 10.40
N VAL A 411 -7.16 1.38 9.11
CA VAL A 411 -6.83 0.30 8.15
C VAL A 411 -5.51 -0.37 8.50
N LEU A 412 -4.48 0.43 8.81
CA LEU A 412 -3.18 -0.10 9.20
C LEU A 412 -3.26 -0.90 10.52
N TYR A 413 -4.03 -0.42 11.50
CA TYR A 413 -4.26 -1.13 12.76
C TYR A 413 -5.05 -2.42 12.57
N ALA A 414 -6.09 -2.42 11.73
CA ALA A 414 -6.85 -3.63 11.42
C ALA A 414 -5.99 -4.66 10.68
N TRP A 415 -5.15 -4.23 9.72
CA TRP A 415 -4.20 -5.11 9.06
C TRP A 415 -3.18 -5.68 10.06
N LEU A 416 -2.68 -4.88 11.00
CA LEU A 416 -1.78 -5.38 12.05
C LEU A 416 -2.46 -6.43 12.92
N GLY A 417 -3.74 -6.21 13.27
CA GLY A 417 -4.58 -7.20 13.97
C GLY A 417 -4.68 -8.51 13.20
N ALA A 418 -4.95 -8.46 11.89
CA ALA A 418 -5.02 -9.64 11.05
C ALA A 418 -3.67 -10.38 10.94
N CYS A 419 -2.56 -9.67 10.80
CA CYS A 419 -1.23 -10.26 10.84
C CYS A 419 -0.98 -10.99 12.16
N ALA A 420 -1.38 -10.42 13.30
CA ALA A 420 -1.27 -11.06 14.61
C ALA A 420 -2.13 -12.33 14.73
N ALA A 421 -3.37 -12.29 14.21
CA ALA A 421 -4.27 -13.44 14.18
C ALA A 421 -3.69 -14.58 13.32
N ILE A 422 -3.24 -14.27 12.11
CA ILE A 422 -2.61 -15.22 11.19
C ILE A 422 -1.35 -15.83 11.82
N LEU A 423 -0.46 -15.02 12.40
CA LEU A 423 0.74 -15.53 13.07
C LEU A 423 0.40 -16.47 14.23
N ARG A 424 -0.64 -16.13 15.02
CA ARG A 424 -1.12 -17.00 16.11
C ARG A 424 -1.68 -18.32 15.57
N GLN A 425 -2.48 -18.26 14.51
CA GLN A 425 -3.06 -19.45 13.89
C GLN A 425 -1.98 -20.33 13.24
N LEU A 426 -1.04 -19.75 12.50
CA LEU A 426 0.10 -20.45 11.93
C LEU A 426 0.96 -21.11 13.01
N ASN A 427 1.15 -20.47 14.16
CA ASN A 427 1.89 -21.05 15.28
C ASN A 427 1.15 -22.26 15.87
N ALA A 428 -0.17 -22.13 16.08
CA ALA A 428 -1.00 -23.25 16.54
C ALA A 428 -1.00 -24.42 15.54
N ASP A 429 -1.21 -24.15 14.25
CA ASP A 429 -1.26 -25.16 13.19
C ASP A 429 0.10 -25.83 12.95
N THR A 430 1.20 -25.08 13.09
CA THR A 430 2.56 -25.63 13.02
C THR A 430 2.85 -26.51 14.23
N SER A 431 2.44 -26.11 15.43
CA SER A 431 2.59 -26.93 16.64
C SER A 431 1.76 -28.22 16.56
N ALA A 432 0.62 -28.18 15.88
CA ALA A 432 -0.26 -29.32 15.65
C ALA A 432 0.07 -30.15 14.39
N SER A 433 1.06 -29.74 13.59
CA SER A 433 1.41 -30.36 12.29
C SER A 433 0.24 -30.47 11.29
N LEU A 434 -0.70 -29.52 11.35
CA LEU A 434 -1.93 -29.49 10.53
C LEU A 434 -1.86 -28.48 9.37
N PHE A 435 -0.68 -27.92 9.09
CA PHE A 435 -0.54 -26.87 8.10
C PHE A 435 -0.72 -27.37 6.66
N HIS A 436 -1.81 -26.96 6.01
CA HIS A 436 -2.00 -27.12 4.57
C HIS A 436 -1.53 -25.88 3.80
N PRO A 437 -0.52 -26.01 2.91
CA PRO A 437 0.04 -24.85 2.21
C PRO A 437 -0.96 -24.17 1.27
N GLU A 438 -1.77 -24.92 0.52
CA GLU A 438 -2.70 -24.32 -0.45
C GLU A 438 -3.91 -23.64 0.21
N HIS A 439 -4.53 -24.31 1.18
CA HIS A 439 -5.66 -23.74 1.91
C HIS A 439 -5.26 -22.50 2.73
N SER A 440 -4.05 -22.49 3.30
CA SER A 440 -3.57 -21.35 4.10
C SER A 440 -3.39 -20.07 3.27
N VAL A 441 -2.93 -20.17 2.01
CA VAL A 441 -2.69 -18.98 1.18
C VAL A 441 -4.00 -18.29 0.82
N VAL A 442 -5.03 -19.06 0.45
CA VAL A 442 -6.35 -18.52 0.07
C VAL A 442 -7.06 -17.96 1.30
N ALA A 443 -7.07 -18.70 2.42
CA ALA A 443 -7.69 -18.26 3.66
C ALA A 443 -7.03 -17.01 4.25
N ASN A 444 -5.70 -16.96 4.27
CA ASN A 444 -4.97 -15.81 4.81
C ASN A 444 -5.16 -14.55 3.95
N ARG A 445 -5.26 -14.70 2.62
CA ARG A 445 -5.60 -13.58 1.72
C ARG A 445 -6.99 -13.04 2.02
N ALA A 446 -7.97 -13.93 2.16
CA ALA A 446 -9.34 -13.53 2.52
C ALA A 446 -9.39 -12.79 3.86
N HIS A 447 -8.68 -13.29 4.88
CA HIS A 447 -8.63 -12.68 6.22
C HIS A 447 -7.98 -11.28 6.23
N ILE A 448 -6.97 -11.05 5.40
CA ILE A 448 -6.37 -9.71 5.26
C ILE A 448 -7.36 -8.77 4.55
N THR A 449 -8.02 -9.23 3.48
CA THR A 449 -9.00 -8.39 2.77
C THR A 449 -10.19 -8.02 3.65
N THR A 450 -10.70 -8.94 4.46
CA THR A 450 -11.78 -8.64 5.43
C THR A 450 -11.31 -7.67 6.50
N ALA A 451 -10.10 -7.81 7.03
CA ALA A 451 -9.56 -6.87 8.01
C ALA A 451 -9.39 -5.45 7.44
N VAL A 452 -8.96 -5.31 6.19
CA VAL A 452 -8.90 -4.00 5.52
C VAL A 452 -10.29 -3.39 5.39
N ILE A 453 -11.29 -4.17 4.99
CA ILE A 453 -12.69 -3.70 4.92
C ILE A 453 -13.18 -3.23 6.30
N VAL A 454 -12.94 -4.02 7.35
CA VAL A 454 -13.30 -3.66 8.73
C VAL A 454 -12.60 -2.37 9.16
N GLY A 455 -11.31 -2.21 8.85
CA GLY A 455 -10.56 -0.99 9.12
C GLY A 455 -11.13 0.24 8.41
N ILE A 456 -11.51 0.11 7.14
CA ILE A 456 -12.16 1.20 6.38
C ILE A 456 -13.50 1.56 7.02
N SER A 457 -14.33 0.56 7.35
CA SER A 457 -15.63 0.78 7.98
C SER A 457 -15.47 1.53 9.32
N ILE A 458 -14.58 1.06 10.19
CA ILE A 458 -14.34 1.69 11.50
C ILE A 458 -13.77 3.10 11.33
N GLY A 459 -12.90 3.32 10.35
CA GLY A 459 -12.38 4.65 10.06
C GLY A 459 -13.45 5.65 9.65
N LEU A 460 -14.34 5.24 8.73
CA LEU A 460 -15.48 6.06 8.28
C LEU A 460 -16.47 6.36 9.42
N PHE A 461 -16.65 5.44 10.37
CA PHE A 461 -17.56 5.58 11.50
C PHE A 461 -16.88 6.00 12.81
N SER A 462 -15.62 6.44 12.77
CA SER A 462 -14.84 6.82 13.96
C SER A 462 -15.55 7.87 14.83
N LYS A 463 -16.13 8.90 14.21
CA LYS A 463 -16.91 9.94 14.93
C LYS A 463 -18.17 9.42 15.61
N LEU A 464 -18.74 8.31 15.14
CA LEU A 464 -19.91 7.67 15.76
C LEU A 464 -19.52 6.89 17.02
N LEU A 465 -18.29 6.37 17.06
CA LEU A 465 -17.75 5.62 18.19
C LEU A 465 -17.35 6.53 19.36
N ASP A 466 -16.81 7.72 19.06
CA ASP A 466 -16.39 8.70 20.08
C ASP A 466 -17.54 9.18 21.00
N GLN A 467 -18.81 9.00 20.60
CA GLN A 467 -19.98 9.42 21.39
C GLN A 467 -20.59 8.32 22.27
N GLY A 468 -20.18 7.06 22.13
CA GLY A 468 -20.92 5.93 22.71
C GLY A 468 -20.10 4.90 23.50
N ILE A 469 -18.78 4.84 23.35
CA ILE A 469 -17.93 3.79 23.95
C ILE A 469 -16.57 4.38 24.38
N GLU A 470 -16.08 4.02 25.58
CA GLU A 470 -14.78 4.48 26.13
C GLU A 470 -13.54 3.92 25.39
N PHE A 471 -13.71 3.10 24.35
CA PHE A 471 -12.60 2.47 23.63
C PHE A 471 -12.14 3.33 22.45
N SER A 472 -10.83 3.55 22.37
CA SER A 472 -10.21 4.23 21.21
C SER A 472 -10.62 3.53 19.90
N PRO A 473 -11.11 4.26 18.88
CA PRO A 473 -11.51 3.69 17.59
C PRO A 473 -10.41 2.84 16.93
N LEU A 474 -9.14 3.18 17.18
CA LEU A 474 -7.97 2.43 16.70
C LEU A 474 -7.83 1.06 17.37
N ALA A 475 -8.13 0.99 18.68
CA ALA A 475 -8.13 -0.28 19.41
C ALA A 475 -9.26 -1.18 18.90
N VAL A 476 -10.43 -0.61 18.62
CA VAL A 476 -11.55 -1.34 18.00
C VAL A 476 -11.16 -1.83 16.60
N ALA A 477 -10.46 -1.03 15.80
CA ALA A 477 -9.96 -1.44 14.48
C ALA A 477 -8.98 -2.61 14.57
N PHE A 478 -8.03 -2.55 15.51
CA PHE A 478 -7.11 -3.65 15.77
C PHE A 478 -7.83 -4.94 16.16
N VAL A 479 -8.76 -4.86 17.12
CA VAL A 479 -9.54 -6.02 17.59
C VAL A 479 -10.43 -6.56 16.46
N GLY A 480 -11.06 -5.69 15.67
CA GLY A 480 -11.87 -6.06 14.52
C GLY A 480 -11.06 -6.77 13.43
N GLY A 481 -9.80 -6.34 13.20
CA GLY A 481 -8.89 -7.04 12.31
C GLY A 481 -8.36 -8.37 12.88
N TYR A 482 -8.12 -8.44 14.19
CA TYR A 482 -7.64 -9.65 14.87
C TYR A 482 -8.70 -10.75 14.97
N ALA A 483 -9.96 -10.37 15.18
CA ALA A 483 -11.08 -11.29 15.34
C ALA A 483 -12.20 -10.97 14.33
N SER A 484 -11.85 -10.86 13.05
CA SER A 484 -12.80 -10.44 12.00
C SER A 484 -14.06 -11.29 11.97
N ASP A 485 -13.94 -12.60 12.15
CA ASP A 485 -15.11 -13.51 12.13
C ASP A 485 -16.08 -13.23 13.29
N LYS A 486 -15.54 -12.93 14.48
CA LYS A 486 -16.36 -12.59 15.65
C LYS A 486 -16.95 -11.20 15.53
N PHE A 487 -16.21 -10.27 14.92
CA PHE A 487 -16.68 -8.93 14.61
C PHE A 487 -17.87 -8.97 13.63
N PHE A 488 -17.77 -9.71 12.52
CA PHE A 488 -18.89 -9.86 11.58
C PHE A 488 -20.08 -10.58 12.22
N ALA A 489 -19.86 -11.62 13.03
CA ALA A 489 -20.96 -12.26 13.77
C ALA A 489 -21.67 -11.28 14.74
N PHE A 490 -20.94 -10.33 15.31
CA PHE A 490 -21.54 -9.25 16.11
C PHE A 490 -22.33 -8.27 15.23
N VAL A 491 -21.77 -7.84 14.10
CA VAL A 491 -22.46 -6.98 13.13
C VAL A 491 -23.75 -7.63 12.63
N ASP A 492 -23.71 -8.91 12.26
CA ASP A 492 -24.88 -9.66 11.80
C ASP A 492 -25.97 -9.73 12.87
N ARG A 493 -25.60 -9.90 14.15
CA ARG A 493 -26.55 -9.86 15.27
C ARG A 493 -27.16 -8.47 15.44
N LEU A 494 -26.37 -7.42 15.29
CA LEU A 494 -26.81 -6.03 15.39
C LEU A 494 -27.73 -5.67 14.22
N VAL A 495 -27.38 -6.06 12.99
CA VAL A 495 -28.22 -5.93 11.79
C VAL A 495 -29.53 -6.68 11.97
N SER A 496 -29.50 -7.91 12.50
CA SER A 496 -30.70 -8.71 12.77
C SER A 496 -31.59 -8.10 13.86
N ALA A 497 -31.01 -7.38 14.83
CA ALA A 497 -31.74 -6.70 15.89
C ALA A 497 -32.38 -5.38 15.42
N ILE A 498 -31.68 -4.62 14.56
CA ILE A 498 -32.16 -3.32 14.04
C ILE A 498 -33.11 -3.52 12.86
N PHE A 499 -32.81 -4.50 12.00
CA PHE A 499 -33.62 -4.89 10.86
C PHE A 499 -34.10 -6.33 11.06
N PRO A 500 -35.06 -6.57 11.98
CA PRO A 500 -35.65 -7.89 12.10
C PRO A 500 -36.19 -8.29 10.74
N ALA A 501 -35.61 -9.35 10.16
CA ALA A 501 -36.06 -9.88 8.89
C ALA A 501 -37.57 -10.11 9.00
N ARG A 502 -38.36 -9.46 8.13
CA ARG A 502 -39.77 -9.83 8.00
C ARG A 502 -39.79 -11.27 7.52
N VAL A 503 -39.98 -12.19 8.46
CA VAL A 503 -40.30 -13.57 8.13
C VAL A 503 -41.58 -13.51 7.30
N HIS A 504 -41.46 -13.71 5.99
CA HIS A 504 -42.60 -14.07 5.19
C HIS A 504 -43.06 -15.44 5.71
N VAL A 505 -44.02 -15.42 6.63
CA VAL A 505 -44.89 -16.57 6.88
C VAL A 505 -45.71 -16.74 5.61
N ARG A 506 -45.13 -17.42 4.62
CA ARG A 506 -45.91 -18.01 3.53
C ARG A 506 -46.47 -19.32 4.06
N GLY A 507 -47.59 -19.21 4.77
CA GLY A 507 -48.51 -20.32 4.87
C GLY A 507 -49.07 -20.57 3.47
N GLU A 508 -48.72 -21.69 2.86
CA GLU A 508 -49.68 -22.49 2.10
C GLU A 508 -49.13 -23.88 1.79
N SER A 509 -49.83 -24.84 2.39
CA SER A 509 -50.01 -26.24 2.02
C SER A 509 -49.70 -26.63 0.58
N ALA A 510 -48.92 -27.71 0.42
CA ALA A 510 -49.27 -28.82 -0.47
C ALA A 510 -48.49 -30.10 -0.14
N ALA A 511 -49.24 -31.09 0.38
CA ALA A 511 -49.21 -32.51 0.04
C ALA A 511 -47.98 -33.39 0.36
N CYS A 512 -48.17 -34.22 1.41
CA CYS A 512 -48.30 -35.68 1.30
C CYS A 512 -47.12 -36.49 0.72
N VAL A 513 -46.26 -37.02 1.59
CA VAL A 513 -45.68 -38.38 1.42
C VAL A 513 -45.59 -39.05 2.80
N ALA A 514 -46.31 -40.17 2.94
CA ALA A 514 -46.47 -40.95 4.16
C ALA A 514 -45.19 -41.70 4.60
N PRO A 515 -45.00 -41.96 5.91
CA PRO A 515 -43.99 -42.90 6.38
C PRO A 515 -44.51 -44.33 6.36
N LYS A 516 -43.79 -45.20 5.62
CA LYS A 516 -44.00 -46.65 5.59
C LYS A 516 -43.60 -47.24 6.94
N ARG A 517 -44.59 -47.48 7.80
CA ARG A 517 -44.45 -48.14 9.10
C ARG A 517 -44.07 -49.60 8.87
N GLN A 518 -42.79 -49.93 9.07
CA GLN A 518 -42.30 -51.29 9.00
C GLN A 518 -42.68 -52.01 10.29
N GLN A 519 -43.58 -52.98 10.11
CA GLN A 519 -44.06 -53.90 11.10
C GLN A 519 -42.98 -54.97 11.33
N THR A 520 -42.44 -55.05 12.54
CA THR A 520 -41.76 -56.26 13.01
C THR A 520 -42.29 -56.56 14.41
N ARG A 521 -43.26 -57.46 14.42
CA ARG A 521 -43.84 -58.14 15.57
C ARG A 521 -43.22 -59.53 15.59
N MET A 522 -42.73 -59.91 16.78
CA MET A 522 -42.55 -61.25 17.36
C MET A 522 -41.18 -61.36 18.00
N ASP A 523 -40.99 -61.99 19.15
CA ASP A 523 -41.82 -62.23 20.34
C ASP A 523 -40.87 -62.94 21.34
N THR A 524 -41.05 -62.60 22.62
CA THR A 524 -40.87 -63.43 23.85
C THR A 524 -39.63 -64.30 24.10
N ALA A 525 -38.97 -64.03 25.25
CA ALA A 525 -38.69 -65.05 26.31
C ALA A 525 -38.29 -64.44 27.69
N LYS A 526 -39.29 -64.27 28.57
CA LYS A 526 -39.43 -64.81 29.95
C LYS A 526 -38.25 -64.84 30.97
N ALA A 527 -38.40 -64.00 32.02
CA ALA A 527 -38.29 -64.23 33.50
C ALA A 527 -36.93 -64.54 34.20
N PRO A 528 -36.81 -64.46 35.56
CA PRO A 528 -37.74 -63.96 36.61
C PRO A 528 -37.14 -62.95 37.62
N GLN A 529 -38.00 -62.15 38.26
CA GLN A 529 -38.11 -61.98 39.73
C GLN A 529 -39.41 -61.26 40.08
#